data_AF-A0A7S4IWL5-F1
#
_entry.id   AF-A0A7S4IWL5-F1
#
_cell.length_a   1.000
_cell.length_b   1.000
_cell.length_c   1.000
_cell.angle_alpha   90.00
_cell.angle_beta   90.00
_cell.angle_gamma   90.00
#
_symmetry.space_group_name_H-M   'P 1'
#
loop_
_entity.id
_entity.type
_entity.pdbx_description
1 polymer ?
#
loop_
_entity_poly.entity_id
_entity_poly.type
_entity_poly.pdbx_seq_one_letter_code
_entity_poly.pdbx_strand_id
1 'polypeptide(L)'
;EMNMHIPQTLNAKAEIMQLMMVPKQVISPQSNKPVIGIVQDTLLGSNLITRRDVFIEKDVMMNMLMWVKFDGKIPEPCILKPKQLWSGKQLFSIIIPNDINLALFNNSFSRDKKGKDGEKQKDQDPFLHAQDLYIYIDQGKLLAGTLDKKILGASSGGLIHTIWMEHGPRETQRFIDHCQGLVNYWLLQRGFTIGIGDTIADADTRAQIRETIEEAKKNVDELTQKIKANNLERKPGMTVMQTFEAG
;
A
#
# COMPACT_ATOMS: atom_id res chain seq x y z
N GLU A 1 9.69 -26.07 3.39
CA GLU A 1 8.89 -27.08 4.11
C GLU A 1 8.42 -26.47 5.42
N MET A 2 7.19 -26.79 5.87
CA MET A 2 6.65 -26.33 7.16
C MET A 2 6.20 -27.55 7.97
N ASN A 3 6.58 -27.61 9.25
CA ASN A 3 6.22 -28.71 10.13
C ASN A 3 4.89 -28.44 10.83
N MET A 4 4.10 -29.49 11.09
CA MET A 4 2.86 -29.42 11.86
C MET A 4 2.99 -30.29 13.11
N HIS A 5 2.64 -29.71 14.27
CA HIS A 5 2.67 -30.40 15.55
C HIS A 5 1.27 -30.39 16.17
N ILE A 6 0.81 -31.55 16.66
CA ILE A 6 -0.54 -31.71 17.22
C ILE A 6 -0.45 -31.86 18.74
N PRO A 7 -1.04 -30.93 19.53
CA PRO A 7 -1.04 -31.06 20.98
C PRO A 7 -1.92 -32.24 21.42
N GLN A 8 -1.38 -33.08 22.29
CA GLN A 8 -2.05 -34.30 22.77
C GLN A 8 -2.87 -34.08 24.04
N THR A 9 -2.44 -33.15 24.91
CA THR A 9 -3.13 -32.88 26.19
C THR A 9 -4.09 -31.72 26.06
N LEU A 10 -5.19 -31.74 26.84
CA LEU A 10 -6.15 -30.64 26.88
C LEU A 10 -5.51 -29.33 27.37
N ASN A 11 -4.55 -29.41 28.29
CA ASN A 11 -3.81 -28.25 28.79
C ASN A 11 -2.98 -27.60 27.67
N ALA A 12 -2.21 -28.38 26.93
CA ALA A 12 -1.44 -27.86 25.79
C ALA A 12 -2.35 -27.29 24.70
N LYS A 13 -3.51 -27.92 24.46
CA LYS A 13 -4.51 -27.40 23.52
C LYS A 13 -5.04 -26.03 23.98
N ALA A 14 -5.40 -25.90 25.25
CA ALA A 14 -5.86 -24.62 25.81
C ALA A 14 -4.76 -23.55 25.74
N GLU A 15 -3.52 -23.90 26.05
CA GLU A 15 -2.37 -23.00 25.97
C GLU A 15 -2.14 -22.47 24.55
N ILE A 16 -2.11 -23.35 23.55
CA ILE A 16 -1.94 -22.94 22.15
C ILE A 16 -3.11 -22.05 21.70
N MET A 17 -4.35 -22.41 22.05
CA MET A 17 -5.53 -21.61 21.71
C MET A 17 -5.53 -20.24 22.40
N GLN A 18 -5.00 -20.15 23.62
CA GLN A 18 -5.04 -18.92 24.39
C GLN A 18 -3.83 -18.01 24.18
N LEU A 19 -2.64 -18.56 23.94
CA LEU A 19 -1.40 -17.79 23.82
C LEU A 19 -0.90 -17.74 22.38
N MET A 20 -0.87 -18.87 21.67
CA MET A 20 -0.14 -18.99 20.40
C MET A 20 -1.02 -18.87 19.16
N MET A 21 -2.32 -18.65 19.31
CA MET A 21 -3.24 -18.55 18.18
C MET A 21 -2.91 -17.34 17.30
N VAL A 22 -2.83 -17.54 15.98
CA VAL A 22 -2.36 -16.54 15.00
C VAL A 22 -3.01 -15.15 15.14
N PRO A 23 -4.34 -15.01 15.34
CA PRO A 23 -4.96 -13.69 15.50
C PRO A 23 -4.41 -12.89 16.69
N LYS A 24 -3.96 -13.57 17.75
CA LYS A 24 -3.36 -12.95 18.94
C LYS A 24 -1.91 -12.53 18.70
N GLN A 25 -1.30 -13.05 17.64
CA GLN A 25 0.09 -12.78 17.25
C GLN A 25 0.18 -11.80 16.06
N VAL A 26 -0.92 -11.12 15.72
CA VAL A 26 -0.94 -10.12 14.64
C VAL A 26 -0.01 -8.94 14.96
N ILE A 27 0.04 -8.50 16.22
CA ILE A 27 0.99 -7.48 16.69
C ILE A 27 2.16 -8.16 17.38
N SER A 28 3.38 -7.78 16.99
CA SER A 28 4.60 -8.26 17.65
C SER A 28 5.11 -7.27 18.71
N PRO A 29 5.45 -7.74 19.92
CA PRO A 29 6.05 -6.90 20.96
C PRO A 29 7.47 -6.43 20.62
N GLN A 30 8.14 -7.02 19.62
CA GLN A 30 9.50 -6.62 19.23
C GLN A 30 9.55 -5.17 18.73
N SER A 31 8.48 -4.72 18.06
CA SER A 31 8.44 -3.39 17.42
C SER A 31 7.10 -2.67 17.58
N ASN A 32 6.23 -3.19 18.44
CA ASN A 32 4.90 -2.63 18.73
C ASN A 32 4.10 -2.29 17.46
N LYS A 33 4.19 -3.16 16.45
CA LYS A 33 3.52 -2.99 15.17
C LYS A 33 3.01 -4.33 14.64
N PRO A 34 2.04 -4.31 13.70
CA PRO A 34 1.58 -5.53 13.08
C PRO A 34 2.71 -6.23 12.32
N VAL A 35 2.75 -7.56 12.40
CA VAL A 35 3.60 -8.43 11.56
C VAL A 35 2.77 -9.12 10.47
N ILE A 36 1.46 -9.20 10.66
CA ILE A 36 0.50 -9.68 9.65
C ILE A 36 -0.20 -8.46 9.03
N GLY A 37 -0.28 -8.44 7.70
CA GLY A 37 -1.04 -7.44 6.96
C GLY A 37 -1.40 -7.92 5.56
N ILE A 38 -2.13 -7.09 4.82
CA ILE A 38 -2.52 -7.39 3.44
C ILE A 38 -1.29 -7.25 2.53
N VAL A 39 -1.04 -8.26 1.69
CA VAL A 39 0.11 -8.34 0.78
C VAL A 39 -0.32 -8.81 -0.61
N GLN A 40 0.60 -8.73 -1.58
CA GLN A 40 0.45 -9.28 -2.94
C GLN A 40 -0.84 -8.81 -3.63
N ASP A 41 -1.62 -9.74 -4.17
CA ASP A 41 -2.77 -9.49 -5.03
C ASP A 41 -3.87 -8.71 -4.32
N THR A 42 -4.16 -9.05 -3.07
CA THR A 42 -5.15 -8.33 -2.28
C THR A 42 -4.68 -6.89 -2.01
N LEU A 43 -3.39 -6.65 -1.79
CA LEU A 43 -2.88 -5.30 -1.57
C LEU A 43 -3.00 -4.46 -2.85
N LEU A 44 -2.59 -5.03 -3.98
CA LEU A 44 -2.70 -4.44 -5.29
C LEU A 44 -4.16 -4.14 -5.64
N GLY A 45 -5.04 -5.13 -5.51
CA GLY A 45 -6.46 -5.02 -5.78
C GLY A 45 -7.13 -3.99 -4.86
N SER A 46 -6.73 -3.91 -3.59
CA SER A 46 -7.23 -2.90 -2.64
C SER A 46 -6.90 -1.48 -3.10
N ASN A 47 -5.68 -1.27 -3.62
CA ASN A 47 -5.31 0.03 -4.17
C ASN A 47 -6.13 0.38 -5.41
N LEU A 48 -6.34 -0.60 -6.30
CA LEU A 48 -7.03 -0.39 -7.57
C LEU A 48 -8.52 -0.14 -7.36
N ILE A 49 -9.18 -0.96 -6.53
CA ILE A 49 -10.63 -0.86 -6.29
C ILE A 49 -11.00 0.42 -5.51
N THR A 50 -10.10 0.95 -4.69
CA THR A 50 -10.35 2.16 -3.89
C THR A 50 -10.05 3.45 -4.63
N ARG A 51 -9.69 3.43 -5.92
CA ARG A 51 -9.55 4.65 -6.73
C ARG A 51 -10.91 5.31 -7.01
N ARG A 52 -10.91 6.61 -7.30
CA ARG A 52 -12.14 7.41 -7.51
C ARG A 52 -12.87 7.06 -8.80
N ASP A 53 -12.15 6.56 -9.79
CA ASP A 53 -12.62 6.18 -11.12
C ASP A 53 -13.23 4.77 -11.17
N VAL A 54 -13.15 4.00 -10.09
CA VAL A 54 -13.68 2.64 -10.02
C VAL A 54 -15.10 2.63 -9.46
N PHE A 55 -16.02 2.19 -10.29
CA PHE A 55 -17.41 1.95 -9.95
C PHE A 55 -17.78 0.48 -10.12
N ILE A 56 -18.66 0.01 -9.25
CA ILE A 56 -19.12 -1.37 -9.18
C ILE A 56 -20.62 -1.38 -9.46
N GLU A 57 -21.02 -2.24 -10.39
CA GLU A 57 -22.43 -2.44 -10.74
C GLU A 57 -23.16 -3.27 -9.68
N LYS A 58 -24.50 -3.19 -9.68
CA LYS A 58 -25.34 -3.80 -8.65
C LYS A 58 -25.16 -5.33 -8.53
N ASP A 59 -25.09 -6.02 -9.65
CA ASP A 59 -24.91 -7.47 -9.74
C ASP A 59 -23.55 -7.90 -9.20
N VAL A 60 -22.47 -7.21 -9.60
CA VAL A 60 -21.12 -7.45 -9.09
C VAL A 60 -21.07 -7.15 -7.59
N MET A 61 -21.64 -6.02 -7.15
CA MET A 61 -21.72 -5.63 -5.74
C MET A 61 -22.42 -6.70 -4.91
N MET A 62 -23.57 -7.22 -5.36
CA MET A 62 -24.30 -8.28 -4.67
C MET A 62 -23.47 -9.56 -4.56
N ASN A 63 -22.81 -9.98 -5.65
CA ASN A 63 -21.94 -11.16 -5.63
C ASN A 63 -20.74 -10.98 -4.69
N MET A 64 -20.16 -9.78 -4.64
CA MET A 64 -19.08 -9.44 -3.73
C MET A 64 -19.53 -9.56 -2.27
N LEU A 65 -20.71 -9.03 -1.94
CA LEU A 65 -21.24 -9.07 -0.57
C LEU A 65 -21.48 -10.50 -0.06
N MET A 66 -21.64 -11.49 -0.93
CA MET A 66 -21.75 -12.90 -0.53
C MET A 66 -20.47 -13.45 0.12
N TRP A 67 -19.32 -12.83 -0.11
CA TRP A 67 -18.03 -13.25 0.46
C TRP A 67 -17.78 -12.73 1.87
N VAL A 68 -18.63 -11.83 2.36
CA VAL A 68 -18.47 -11.22 3.68
C VAL A 68 -19.66 -11.54 4.56
N LYS A 69 -19.42 -11.60 5.87
CA LYS A 69 -20.50 -11.70 6.86
C LYS A 69 -21.26 -10.38 6.90
N PHE A 70 -22.29 -10.30 6.07
CA PHE A 70 -23.12 -9.13 5.81
C PHE A 70 -24.41 -9.17 6.63
N ASP A 71 -24.88 -8.00 7.05
CA ASP A 71 -26.09 -7.81 7.84
C ASP A 71 -27.38 -7.76 7.01
N GLY A 72 -27.25 -7.86 5.67
CA GLY A 72 -28.37 -7.85 4.73
C GLY A 72 -28.78 -6.45 4.25
N LYS A 73 -28.13 -5.38 4.73
CA LYS A 73 -28.49 -3.99 4.38
C LYS A 73 -27.52 -3.39 3.38
N ILE A 74 -27.92 -3.40 2.10
CA ILE A 74 -27.08 -2.83 1.03
C ILE A 74 -27.05 -1.31 1.19
N PRO A 75 -25.87 -0.68 1.26
CA PRO A 75 -25.80 0.77 1.37
C PRO A 75 -26.35 1.42 0.11
N GLU A 76 -26.79 2.68 0.24
CA GLU A 76 -27.21 3.45 -0.91
C GLU A 76 -26.05 3.64 -1.90
N PRO A 77 -26.31 3.52 -3.21
CA PRO A 77 -25.27 3.71 -4.24
C PRO A 77 -24.76 5.15 -4.20
N CYS A 78 -23.46 5.34 -4.46
CA CYS A 78 -22.89 6.69 -4.54
C CYS A 78 -23.43 7.49 -5.74
N ILE A 79 -23.86 6.79 -6.80
CA ILE A 79 -24.51 7.38 -7.98
C ILE A 79 -25.85 6.69 -8.19
N LEU A 80 -26.93 7.46 -8.21
CA LEU A 80 -28.30 6.95 -8.39
C LEU A 80 -28.77 6.97 -9.86
N LYS A 81 -28.34 7.97 -10.63
CA LYS A 81 -28.73 8.18 -12.03
C LYS A 81 -27.48 8.44 -12.89
N PRO A 82 -27.43 7.98 -14.15
CA PRO A 82 -28.47 7.24 -14.87
C PRO A 82 -28.59 5.76 -14.47
N LYS A 83 -27.54 5.19 -13.87
CA LYS A 83 -27.49 3.81 -13.36
C LYS A 83 -27.00 3.83 -11.91
N GLN A 84 -27.49 2.88 -11.11
CA GLN A 84 -27.02 2.69 -9.74
C GLN A 84 -25.60 2.13 -9.74
N LEU A 85 -24.66 2.88 -9.16
CA LEU A 85 -23.25 2.49 -9.05
C LEU A 85 -22.76 2.71 -7.62
N TRP A 86 -21.92 1.78 -7.16
CA TRP A 86 -21.23 1.84 -5.88
C TRP A 86 -19.75 2.11 -6.10
N SER A 87 -19.12 2.82 -5.17
CA SER A 87 -17.66 2.97 -5.18
C SER A 87 -17.00 1.81 -4.44
N GLY A 88 -15.75 1.47 -4.80
CA GLY A 88 -14.98 0.51 -4.01
C GLY A 88 -14.74 0.96 -2.56
N LYS A 89 -14.72 2.27 -2.30
CA LYS A 89 -14.61 2.81 -0.93
C LYS A 89 -15.84 2.47 -0.07
N GLN A 90 -17.04 2.53 -0.65
CA GLN A 90 -18.27 2.11 0.03
C GLN A 90 -18.24 0.64 0.40
N LEU A 91 -17.68 -0.21 -0.46
CA LEU A 91 -17.51 -1.62 -0.16
C LEU A 91 -16.55 -1.84 1.03
N PHE A 92 -15.42 -1.14 1.07
CA PHE A 92 -14.51 -1.19 2.22
C PHE A 92 -15.17 -0.72 3.51
N SER A 93 -16.07 0.26 3.42
CA SER A 93 -16.83 0.76 4.58
C SER A 93 -17.76 -0.29 5.20
N ILE A 94 -18.11 -1.36 4.49
CA ILE A 94 -18.95 -2.45 5.01
C ILE A 94 -18.12 -3.42 5.85
N ILE A 95 -16.84 -3.58 5.53
CA ILE A 95 -15.96 -4.55 6.21
C ILE A 95 -15.18 -3.95 7.36
N ILE A 96 -14.97 -2.64 7.36
CA ILE A 96 -14.31 -1.93 8.46
C ILE A 96 -15.29 -1.92 9.65
N PRO A 97 -14.84 -2.31 10.86
CA PRO A 97 -15.65 -2.18 12.07
C PRO A 97 -16.19 -0.76 12.25
N ASN A 98 -17.43 -0.67 12.70
CA ASN A 98 -18.04 0.59 13.10
C ASN A 98 -17.19 1.23 14.21
N ASP A 99 -17.15 2.56 14.27
CA ASP A 99 -16.45 3.36 15.27
C ASP A 99 -14.93 3.55 15.08
N ILE A 100 -14.34 2.98 14.03
CA ILE A 100 -12.94 3.24 13.70
C ILE A 100 -12.77 4.59 13.04
N ASN A 101 -11.80 5.36 13.54
CA ASN A 101 -11.40 6.63 12.97
C ASN A 101 -9.92 6.59 12.57
N LEU A 102 -9.62 6.99 11.33
CA LEU A 102 -8.25 7.00 10.83
C LEU A 102 -8.05 8.13 9.83
N ALA A 103 -6.98 8.90 10.03
CA ALA A 103 -6.65 10.05 9.19
C ALA A 103 -5.15 10.04 8.87
N LEU A 104 -4.76 9.59 7.68
CA LEU A 104 -3.36 9.37 7.30
C LEU A 104 -3.13 9.62 5.81
N PHE A 105 -1.94 10.08 5.45
CA PHE A 105 -1.50 10.12 4.05
C PHE A 105 -0.93 8.78 3.60
N ASN A 106 -1.20 8.39 2.35
CA ASN A 106 -0.61 7.22 1.70
C ASN A 106 0.90 7.39 1.44
N ASN A 107 1.56 6.33 0.96
CA ASN A 107 3.00 6.32 0.63
C ASN A 107 3.36 7.19 -0.57
N SER A 108 2.42 7.46 -1.48
CA SER A 108 2.66 8.28 -2.66
C SER A 108 2.70 9.78 -2.33
N PHE A 109 2.23 10.17 -1.14
CA PHE A 109 2.35 11.51 -0.63
C PHE A 109 3.79 11.82 -0.24
N SER A 110 4.39 12.79 -0.92
CA SER A 110 5.69 13.36 -0.57
C SER A 110 5.50 14.83 -0.27
N ARG A 111 5.82 15.24 0.97
CA ARG A 111 5.76 16.66 1.39
C ARG A 111 6.71 17.56 0.59
N ASP A 112 7.75 16.98 -0.01
CA ASP A 112 8.84 17.69 -0.66
C ASP A 112 8.73 17.76 -2.19
N LYS A 113 7.67 17.22 -2.78
CA LYS A 113 7.40 17.45 -4.21
C LYS A 113 6.97 18.91 -4.40
N LYS A 114 7.95 19.80 -4.62
CA LYS A 114 7.72 21.06 -5.33
C LYS A 114 6.90 20.71 -6.57
N GLY A 115 5.72 21.32 -6.73
CA GLY A 115 5.00 21.22 -7.99
C GLY A 115 5.93 21.64 -9.12
N LYS A 116 5.66 21.18 -10.35
CA LYS A 116 6.42 21.60 -11.54
C LYS A 116 6.52 23.13 -11.67
N ASP A 117 5.62 23.87 -11.03
CA ASP A 117 5.55 25.33 -11.03
C ASP A 117 6.20 26.02 -9.82
N GLY A 118 6.98 25.31 -8.99
CA GLY A 118 7.71 25.92 -7.87
C GLY A 118 6.82 26.43 -6.71
N GLU A 119 5.50 26.34 -6.84
CA GLU A 119 4.59 26.56 -5.71
C GLU A 119 4.76 25.42 -4.71
N LYS A 120 5.15 25.77 -3.48
CA LYS A 120 4.92 24.90 -2.31
C LYS A 120 3.45 24.53 -2.38
N GLN A 121 3.14 23.24 -2.25
CA GLN A 121 1.77 22.74 -2.21
C GLN A 121 1.07 23.48 -1.05
N LYS A 122 0.43 24.62 -1.36
CA LYS A 122 -0.36 25.41 -0.41
C LYS A 122 -1.30 24.43 0.25
N ASP A 123 -1.36 24.44 1.58
CA ASP A 123 -2.22 23.61 2.41
C ASP A 123 -3.51 23.24 1.69
N GLN A 124 -3.48 22.14 0.92
CA GLN A 124 -4.67 21.66 0.26
C GLN A 124 -5.51 21.10 1.38
N ASP A 125 -6.79 21.50 1.43
CA ASP A 125 -7.73 20.95 2.40
C ASP A 125 -7.51 19.43 2.46
N PRO A 126 -7.12 18.86 3.62
CA PRO A 126 -6.77 17.45 3.72
C PRO A 126 -7.88 16.55 3.17
N PHE A 127 -9.12 17.01 3.34
CA PHE A 127 -10.34 16.34 2.89
C PHE A 127 -10.58 16.39 1.38
N LEU A 128 -10.01 17.36 0.65
CA LEU A 128 -10.22 17.55 -0.79
C LEU A 128 -8.92 17.43 -1.59
N HIS A 129 -8.14 16.38 -1.31
CA HIS A 129 -6.89 16.14 -2.02
C HIS A 129 -7.13 15.76 -3.49
N ALA A 130 -6.55 16.49 -4.45
CA ALA A 130 -6.76 16.27 -5.89
C ALA A 130 -6.41 14.84 -6.33
N GLN A 131 -5.32 14.29 -5.80
CA GLN A 131 -4.82 12.96 -6.13
C GLN A 131 -5.33 11.84 -5.19
N ASP A 132 -6.29 12.14 -4.31
CA ASP A 132 -6.87 11.14 -3.38
C ASP A 132 -5.85 10.42 -2.49
N LEU A 133 -4.85 11.15 -1.99
CA LEU A 133 -3.75 10.58 -1.20
C LEU A 133 -3.99 10.60 0.31
N TYR A 134 -4.95 11.41 0.77
CA TYR A 134 -5.33 11.49 2.17
C TYR A 134 -6.44 10.47 2.45
N ILE A 135 -6.13 9.46 3.25
CA ILE A 135 -7.09 8.49 3.75
C ILE A 135 -7.83 9.09 4.93
N TYR A 136 -9.15 9.14 4.82
CA TYR A 136 -10.03 9.57 5.89
C TYR A 136 -11.13 8.52 6.11
N ILE A 137 -11.07 7.88 7.27
CA ILE A 137 -12.05 6.94 7.78
C ILE A 137 -12.70 7.57 9.01
N ASP A 138 -14.03 7.68 8.98
CA ASP A 138 -14.83 8.22 10.07
C ASP A 138 -15.95 7.23 10.40
N GLN A 139 -16.04 6.81 11.66
CA GLN A 139 -17.00 5.83 12.17
C GLN A 139 -17.09 4.55 11.31
N GLY A 140 -15.94 4.03 10.88
CA GLY A 140 -15.84 2.84 10.03
C GLY A 140 -16.14 3.08 8.54
N LYS A 141 -16.46 4.31 8.12
CA LYS A 141 -16.71 4.65 6.72
C LYS A 141 -15.48 5.25 6.07
N LEU A 142 -15.01 4.65 4.99
CA LEU A 142 -13.93 5.17 4.16
C LEU A 142 -14.45 6.27 3.23
N LEU A 143 -14.24 7.52 3.63
CA LEU A 143 -14.77 8.70 2.93
C LEU A 143 -13.83 9.18 1.81
N ALA A 144 -12.52 9.15 2.04
CA ALA A 144 -11.51 9.61 1.08
C ALA A 144 -10.26 8.74 1.11
N GLY A 145 -9.50 8.77 0.01
CA GLY A 145 -8.17 8.18 -0.09
C GLY A 145 -8.12 6.79 -0.72
N THR A 146 -7.03 6.51 -1.42
CA THR A 146 -6.71 5.16 -1.92
C THR A 146 -5.95 4.36 -0.87
N LEU A 147 -6.37 3.12 -0.63
CA LEU A 147 -5.71 2.23 0.32
C LEU A 147 -4.40 1.69 -0.26
N ASP A 148 -3.37 1.60 0.57
CA ASP A 148 -2.04 1.17 0.18
C ASP A 148 -1.35 0.33 1.27
N LYS A 149 -0.06 0.04 1.08
CA LYS A 149 0.74 -0.73 2.05
C LYS A 149 0.84 -0.04 3.40
N LYS A 150 0.80 1.30 3.45
CA LYS A 150 0.89 2.04 4.72
C LYS A 150 -0.36 1.84 5.56
N ILE A 151 -1.53 1.74 4.92
CA ILE A 151 -2.80 1.57 5.62
C ILE A 151 -3.13 0.11 5.89
N LEU A 152 -2.99 -0.77 4.89
CA LEU A 152 -3.40 -2.18 4.99
C LEU A 152 -2.24 -3.15 5.28
N GLY A 153 -1.00 -2.70 5.26
CA GLY A 153 0.17 -3.54 5.52
C GLY A 153 0.58 -3.57 6.99
N ALA A 154 1.77 -4.13 7.23
CA ALA A 154 2.44 -4.26 8.54
C ALA A 154 3.04 -2.92 9.04
N SER A 155 2.27 -1.84 8.96
CA SER A 155 2.71 -0.47 9.30
C SER A 155 2.19 -0.08 10.68
N SER A 156 3.01 0.65 11.44
CA SER A 156 2.56 1.21 12.72
C SER A 156 1.52 2.30 12.49
N GLY A 157 0.36 2.15 13.12
CA GLY A 157 -0.74 3.10 13.03
C GLY A 157 -1.57 2.93 11.75
N GLY A 158 -1.32 1.88 10.96
CA GLY A 158 -2.20 1.49 9.87
C GLY A 158 -3.54 0.95 10.39
N LEU A 159 -4.48 0.72 9.48
CA LEU A 159 -5.84 0.28 9.79
C LEU A 159 -5.87 -1.04 10.57
N ILE A 160 -5.01 -2.01 10.21
CA ILE A 160 -4.90 -3.29 10.93
C ILE A 160 -4.40 -3.07 12.37
N HIS A 161 -3.48 -2.14 12.57
CA HIS A 161 -3.00 -1.81 13.91
C HIS A 161 -4.14 -1.26 14.77
N THR A 162 -4.89 -0.30 14.23
CA THR A 162 -6.02 0.34 14.92
C THR A 162 -7.13 -0.67 15.24
N ILE A 163 -7.55 -1.49 14.27
CA ILE A 163 -8.59 -2.53 14.50
C ILE A 163 -8.18 -3.47 15.63
N TRP A 164 -6.91 -3.90 15.65
CA TRP A 164 -6.45 -4.84 16.67
C TRP A 164 -6.42 -4.20 18.06
N MET A 165 -6.03 -2.94 18.17
CA MET A 165 -6.01 -2.21 19.44
C MET A 165 -7.41 -1.90 19.97
N GLU A 166 -8.36 -1.57 19.10
CA GLU A 166 -9.71 -1.14 19.49
C GLU A 166 -10.71 -2.30 19.62
N HIS A 167 -10.69 -3.26 18.69
CA HIS A 167 -11.66 -4.37 18.62
C HIS A 167 -11.04 -5.75 18.87
N GLY A 168 -9.72 -5.84 18.96
CA GLY A 168 -9.02 -7.05 19.33
C GLY A 168 -8.76 -8.05 18.18
N PRO A 169 -8.19 -9.21 18.52
CA PRO A 169 -7.72 -10.23 17.58
C PRO A 169 -8.78 -10.77 16.61
N ARG A 170 -10.00 -11.03 17.09
CA ARG A 170 -11.04 -11.72 16.31
C ARG A 170 -11.60 -10.84 15.20
N GLU A 171 -11.91 -9.58 15.51
CA GLU A 171 -12.40 -8.64 14.49
C GLU A 171 -11.29 -8.29 13.50
N THR A 172 -10.04 -8.23 13.95
CA THR A 172 -8.89 -8.05 13.04
C THR A 172 -8.77 -9.20 12.03
N GLN A 173 -8.87 -10.44 12.50
CA GLN A 173 -8.88 -11.62 11.63
C GLN A 173 -10.04 -11.52 10.63
N ARG A 174 -11.26 -11.25 11.12
CA ARG A 174 -12.45 -11.11 10.28
C ARG A 174 -12.27 -10.04 9.20
N PHE A 175 -11.70 -8.90 9.55
CA PHE A 175 -11.39 -7.83 8.61
C PHE A 175 -10.42 -8.30 7.52
N ILE A 176 -9.33 -8.99 7.90
CA ILE A 176 -8.35 -9.51 6.94
C ILE A 176 -9.01 -10.53 6.00
N ASP A 177 -9.78 -11.48 6.52
CA ASP A 177 -10.47 -12.52 5.75
C ASP A 177 -11.47 -11.90 4.76
N HIS A 178 -12.29 -10.94 5.23
CA HIS A 178 -13.25 -10.24 4.39
C HIS A 178 -12.58 -9.39 3.30
N CYS A 179 -11.50 -8.68 3.65
CA CYS A 179 -10.74 -7.88 2.69
C CYS A 179 -10.18 -8.76 1.57
N GLN A 180 -9.57 -9.90 1.93
CA GLN A 180 -9.07 -10.88 0.95
C GLN A 180 -10.19 -11.43 0.08
N GLY A 181 -11.31 -11.88 0.66
CA GLY A 181 -12.44 -12.43 -0.10
C GLY A 181 -13.01 -11.45 -1.13
N LEU A 182 -13.28 -10.21 -0.71
CA LEU A 182 -13.81 -9.18 -1.59
C LEU A 182 -12.87 -8.81 -2.72
N VAL A 183 -11.63 -8.47 -2.37
CA VAL A 183 -10.68 -7.93 -3.33
C VAL A 183 -10.25 -9.01 -4.31
N ASN A 184 -10.04 -10.25 -3.86
CA ASN A 184 -9.66 -11.33 -4.76
C ASN A 184 -10.79 -11.67 -5.73
N TYR A 185 -12.05 -11.66 -5.27
CA TYR A 185 -13.19 -11.85 -6.16
C TYR A 185 -13.31 -10.74 -7.20
N TRP A 186 -13.12 -9.48 -6.81
CA TRP A 186 -13.11 -8.35 -7.74
C TRP A 186 -11.94 -8.43 -8.73
N LEU A 187 -10.76 -8.78 -8.25
CA LEU A 187 -9.55 -8.89 -9.06
C LEU A 187 -9.69 -10.01 -10.10
N LEU A 188 -10.38 -11.11 -9.77
CA LEU A 188 -10.71 -12.18 -10.71
C LEU A 188 -11.54 -11.68 -11.90
N GLN A 189 -12.48 -10.76 -11.67
CA GLN A 189 -13.32 -10.20 -12.75
C GLN A 189 -12.60 -9.13 -13.56
N ARG A 190 -11.83 -8.27 -12.90
CA ARG A 190 -11.11 -7.18 -13.57
C ARG A 190 -9.89 -7.67 -14.35
N GLY A 191 -9.18 -8.65 -13.79
CA GLY A 191 -7.87 -9.07 -14.25
C GLY A 191 -6.76 -8.07 -13.89
N PHE A 192 -5.55 -8.59 -13.76
CA PHE A 192 -4.32 -7.80 -13.67
C PHE A 192 -3.17 -8.61 -14.27
N THR A 193 -2.31 -7.95 -15.04
CA THR A 193 -1.12 -8.58 -15.62
C THR A 193 -0.03 -7.53 -15.82
N ILE A 194 1.19 -8.00 -16.03
CA ILE A 194 2.33 -7.20 -16.45
C ILE A 194 2.97 -7.86 -17.67
N GLY A 195 3.31 -7.07 -18.67
CA GLY A 195 3.94 -7.54 -19.91
C GLY A 195 5.24 -6.81 -20.21
N ILE A 196 5.90 -7.23 -21.28
CA ILE A 196 7.12 -6.55 -21.76
C ILE A 196 6.84 -5.08 -22.12
N GLY A 197 5.63 -4.76 -22.57
CA GLY A 197 5.22 -3.40 -22.89
C GLY A 197 5.34 -2.43 -21.71
N ASP A 198 5.12 -2.90 -20.48
CA ASP A 198 5.23 -2.09 -19.25
C ASP A 198 6.68 -1.71 -18.93
N THR A 199 7.66 -2.38 -19.57
CA THR A 199 9.10 -2.10 -19.40
C THR A 199 9.65 -1.19 -20.49
N ILE A 200 8.89 -0.91 -21.54
CA ILE A 200 9.34 -0.10 -22.67
C ILE A 200 9.04 1.37 -22.35
N ALA A 201 10.08 2.11 -21.97
CA ALA A 201 10.01 3.56 -21.80
C ALA A 201 9.71 4.26 -23.14
N ASP A 202 9.11 5.45 -23.09
CA ASP A 202 8.84 6.28 -24.26
C ASP A 202 10.13 6.78 -24.94
N ALA A 203 10.02 7.21 -26.20
CA ALA A 203 11.19 7.58 -27.00
C ALA A 203 11.95 8.78 -26.39
N ASP A 204 11.23 9.75 -25.84
CA ASP A 204 11.80 10.96 -25.26
C ASP A 204 12.55 10.62 -23.96
N THR A 205 11.95 9.82 -23.08
CA THR A 205 12.62 9.32 -21.87
C THR A 205 13.87 8.50 -22.22
N ARG A 206 13.83 7.65 -23.27
CA ARG A 206 15.02 6.90 -23.70
C ARG A 206 16.14 7.81 -24.23
N ALA A 207 15.78 8.89 -24.93
CA ALA A 207 16.75 9.87 -25.39
C ALA A 207 17.43 10.58 -24.21
N GLN A 208 16.65 11.01 -23.22
CA GLN A 208 17.16 11.59 -21.98
C GLN A 208 18.05 10.63 -21.21
N ILE A 209 17.64 9.36 -21.05
CA ILE A 209 18.47 8.33 -20.41
C ILE A 209 19.81 8.19 -21.14
N ARG A 210 19.79 8.17 -22.49
CA ARG A 210 21.01 8.06 -23.29
C ARG A 210 21.91 9.28 -23.10
N GLU A 211 21.34 10.47 -23.12
CA GLU A 211 22.08 11.72 -22.89
C GLU A 211 22.77 11.72 -21.52
N THR A 212 22.04 11.38 -20.45
CA THR A 212 22.59 11.26 -19.09
C THR A 212 23.71 10.22 -19.01
N ILE A 213 23.58 9.09 -19.71
CA ILE A 213 24.64 8.06 -19.75
C ILE A 213 25.88 8.58 -20.48
N GLU A 214 25.72 9.27 -21.61
CA GLU A 214 26.84 9.81 -22.37
C GLU A 214 27.54 10.95 -21.62
N GLU A 215 26.81 11.80 -20.90
CA GLU A 215 27.39 12.80 -20.00
C GLU A 215 28.19 12.15 -18.86
N ALA A 216 27.65 11.11 -18.22
CA ALA A 216 28.36 10.37 -17.18
C ALA A 216 29.64 9.71 -17.72
N LYS A 217 29.63 9.13 -18.92
CA LYS A 217 30.83 8.57 -19.56
C LYS A 217 31.89 9.64 -19.82
N LYS A 218 31.50 10.82 -20.33
CA LYS A 218 32.42 11.94 -20.53
C LYS A 218 33.08 12.36 -19.22
N ASN A 219 32.32 12.45 -18.13
CA ASN A 219 32.87 12.78 -16.81
C ASN A 219 33.92 11.76 -16.35
N VAL A 220 33.69 10.47 -16.58
CA VAL A 220 34.65 9.39 -16.27
C VAL A 220 35.90 9.51 -17.15
N ASP A 221 35.76 9.82 -18.45
CA ASP A 221 36.89 10.01 -19.35
C ASP A 221 37.75 11.22 -18.92
N GLU A 222 37.12 12.33 -18.53
CA GLU A 222 37.82 13.50 -18.00
C GLU A 222 38.57 13.19 -16.69
N LEU A 223 37.95 12.46 -15.76
CA LEU A 223 38.60 11.97 -14.54
C LEU A 223 39.80 11.07 -14.85
N THR A 224 39.64 10.15 -15.80
CA THR A 224 40.71 9.25 -16.26
C THR A 224 41.87 10.03 -16.87
N GLN A 225 41.59 11.08 -17.65
CA GLN A 225 42.61 11.97 -18.19
C GLN A 225 43.34 12.74 -17.09
N LYS A 226 42.61 13.27 -16.09
CA LYS A 226 43.20 13.97 -14.93
C LYS A 226 44.17 13.07 -14.15
N ILE A 227 43.87 11.77 -14.02
CA ILE A 227 44.77 10.81 -13.38
C ILE A 227 45.99 10.52 -14.24
N LYS A 228 45.81 10.28 -15.55
CA LYS A 228 46.94 10.05 -16.47
C LYS A 228 47.89 11.26 -16.51
N ALA A 229 47.36 12.46 -16.33
CA ALA A 229 48.13 13.70 -16.20
C ALA A 229 48.70 13.94 -14.79
N ASN A 230 48.51 13.03 -13.83
CA ASN A 230 48.86 13.18 -12.40
C ASN A 230 48.27 14.43 -11.72
N ASN A 231 47.18 14.99 -12.26
CA ASN A 231 46.53 16.20 -11.77
C ASN A 231 45.30 15.92 -10.88
N LEU A 232 45.15 14.68 -10.38
CA LEU A 232 44.06 14.33 -9.47
C LEU A 232 44.46 14.59 -8.02
N GLU A 233 43.81 15.56 -7.38
CA GLU A 233 43.97 15.83 -5.95
C GLU A 233 43.35 14.72 -5.09
N ARG A 234 44.06 14.32 -4.04
CA ARG A 234 43.62 13.25 -3.14
C ARG A 234 42.53 13.77 -2.21
N LYS A 235 41.43 13.01 -2.08
CA LYS A 235 40.46 13.26 -1.02
C LYS A 235 41.08 12.92 0.35
N PRO A 236 40.77 13.67 1.42
CA PRO A 236 41.32 13.41 2.75
C PRO A 236 41.05 11.97 3.21
N GLY A 237 42.08 11.27 3.68
CA GLY A 237 41.97 9.89 4.17
C GLY A 237 41.90 8.80 3.09
N MET A 238 42.07 9.15 1.81
CA MET A 238 42.06 8.19 0.70
C MET A 238 43.38 8.19 -0.08
N THR A 239 43.73 7.03 -0.63
CA THR A 239 44.78 6.95 -1.67
C THR A 239 44.29 7.58 -2.98
N VAL A 240 45.20 7.88 -3.93
CA VAL A 240 44.82 8.42 -5.26
C VAL A 240 43.84 7.49 -5.96
N MET A 241 44.10 6.18 -5.91
CA MET A 241 43.23 5.17 -6.54
C MET A 241 41.86 5.11 -5.87
N GLN A 242 41.80 5.16 -4.54
CA GLN A 242 40.51 5.24 -3.83
C GLN A 242 39.76 6.54 -4.11
N THR A 243 40.47 7.64 -4.32
CA THR A 243 39.87 8.93 -4.68
C THR A 243 39.24 8.88 -6.07
N PHE A 244 39.88 8.17 -7.01
CA PHE A 244 39.35 7.92 -8.35
C PHE A 244 38.09 7.04 -8.33
N GLU A 245 38.14 5.90 -7.64
CA GLU A 245 36.99 4.98 -7.54
C GLU A 245 35.79 5.60 -6.81
N ALA A 246 36.02 6.61 -5.98
CA ALA A 246 34.98 7.35 -5.25
C ALA A 246 34.50 8.62 -5.97
N GLY A 247 34.94 8.90 -7.19
CA GLY A 247 34.60 10.08 -7.98
C GLY A 247 33.83 9.71 -9.23
#